data_AF-I7LCK1-F1
#
_entry.id   AF-I7LCK1-F1
#
_cell.length_a   1.000
_cell.length_b   1.000
_cell.length_c   1.000
_cell.angle_alpha   90.00
_cell.angle_beta   90.00
_cell.angle_gamma   90.00
#
_symmetry.space_group_name_H-M   'P 1'
#
loop_
_entity.id
_entity.type
_entity.pdbx_description
1 polymer ?
#
loop_
_entity_poly.entity_id
_entity_poly.type
_entity_poly.pdbx_seq_one_letter_code
_entity_poly.pdbx_strand_id
1 'polypeptide(L)'
;MRKAGYYKAGSWPFYTKSMEIDARKNYRYLRQIKPSEAKAGDIVIANVGNGLGNNGHTAIIDGPYNGWDTQIIQEGGDDGTGPVHRSHLGDSLGEYLMAGKITYARPIK
;
A
#
# COMPACT_ATOMS: atom_id res chain seq x y z
N MET A 1 7.34 18.72 4.10
CA MET A 1 6.32 17.66 4.11
C MET A 1 6.31 16.99 2.74
N ARG A 2 6.69 15.71 2.65
CA ARG A 2 6.64 14.93 1.41
C ARG A 2 6.17 13.49 1.71
N LYS A 3 4.90 13.37 2.09
CA LYS A 3 4.18 12.07 2.22
C LYS A 3 4.15 11.31 0.88
N ALA A 4 3.85 10.00 0.90
CA ALA A 4 3.73 9.14 -0.29
C ALA A 4 3.22 9.89 -1.54
N GLY A 5 3.99 9.87 -2.64
CA GLY A 5 3.79 10.80 -3.76
C GLY A 5 5.05 11.43 -4.35
N TYR A 6 6.14 11.47 -3.58
CA TYR A 6 7.29 12.33 -3.84
C TYR A 6 8.62 11.62 -4.13
N TYR A 7 8.60 10.31 -4.41
CA TYR A 7 9.82 9.60 -4.79
C TYR A 7 10.11 9.75 -6.30
N LYS A 8 11.39 9.91 -6.66
CA LYS A 8 11.86 10.13 -8.04
C LYS A 8 11.80 8.84 -8.88
N ALA A 9 10.64 8.17 -8.95
CA ALA A 9 10.37 7.12 -9.92
C ALA A 9 10.09 7.74 -11.30
N GLY A 10 11.08 8.40 -11.91
CA GLY A 10 10.90 9.11 -13.17
C GLY A 10 9.80 10.20 -13.14
N SER A 11 9.39 10.69 -14.30
CA SER A 11 8.31 11.67 -14.44
C SER A 11 6.89 11.08 -14.33
N TRP A 12 6.78 9.79 -13.99
CA TRP A 12 5.51 9.07 -13.98
C TRP A 12 5.07 8.81 -12.54
N PRO A 13 3.93 9.37 -12.10
CA PRO A 13 3.40 9.06 -10.78
C PRO A 13 3.06 7.57 -10.70
N PHE A 14 3.25 6.97 -9.53
CA PHE A 14 2.80 5.60 -9.29
C PHE A 14 1.27 5.51 -9.39
N TYR A 15 0.76 4.32 -9.75
CA TYR A 15 -0.66 4.07 -9.99
C TYR A 15 -1.10 2.74 -9.38
N THR A 16 -1.62 2.80 -8.16
CA THR A 16 -2.00 1.63 -7.35
C THR A 16 -3.40 1.09 -7.66
N LYS A 17 -4.18 1.80 -8.46
CA LYS A 17 -5.52 1.34 -8.88
C LYS A 17 -5.46 0.13 -9.81
N SER A 18 -4.41 0.01 -10.62
CA SER A 18 -4.16 -1.20 -11.42
C SER A 18 -4.00 -2.45 -10.55
N MET A 19 -3.28 -2.34 -9.43
CA MET A 19 -3.10 -3.42 -8.46
C MET A 19 -4.43 -3.80 -7.77
N GLU A 20 -5.24 -2.80 -7.40
CA GLU A 20 -6.57 -3.04 -6.84
C GLU A 20 -7.49 -3.77 -7.83
N ILE A 21 -7.48 -3.35 -9.10
CA ILE A 21 -8.27 -4.00 -10.16
C ILE A 21 -7.81 -5.44 -10.36
N ASP A 22 -6.49 -5.67 -10.38
CA ASP A 22 -5.95 -7.01 -10.49
C ASP A 22 -6.40 -7.89 -9.32
N ALA A 23 -6.21 -7.42 -8.08
CA ALA A 23 -6.59 -8.14 -6.88
C ALA A 23 -8.08 -8.51 -6.81
N ARG A 24 -8.96 -7.73 -7.43
CA ARG A 24 -10.43 -7.86 -7.29
C ARG A 24 -11.15 -8.42 -8.51
N LYS A 25 -10.50 -8.45 -9.67
CA LYS A 25 -11.17 -8.78 -10.94
C LYS A 25 -10.32 -9.68 -11.82
N ASN A 26 -9.09 -9.25 -12.13
CA ASN A 26 -8.30 -9.93 -13.16
C ASN A 26 -7.57 -11.15 -12.60
N TYR A 27 -7.21 -11.10 -11.31
CA TYR A 27 -6.53 -12.18 -10.60
C TYR A 27 -5.29 -12.70 -11.34
N ARG A 28 -4.54 -11.82 -11.99
CA ARG A 28 -3.36 -12.21 -12.77
C ARG A 28 -2.12 -12.33 -11.89
N TYR A 29 -1.98 -11.44 -10.91
CA TYR A 29 -0.84 -11.38 -10.00
C TYR A 29 -1.26 -11.37 -8.54
N LEU A 30 -2.44 -10.82 -8.24
CA LEU A 30 -2.93 -10.61 -6.91
C LEU A 30 -4.34 -11.17 -6.75
N ARG A 31 -4.64 -11.66 -5.54
CA ARG A 31 -6.00 -12.01 -5.13
C ARG A 31 -6.36 -11.29 -3.85
N GLN A 32 -7.52 -10.64 -3.83
CA GLN A 32 -8.03 -10.00 -2.62
C GLN A 32 -8.23 -11.04 -1.50
N ILE A 33 -7.83 -10.66 -0.30
CA ILE A 33 -8.03 -11.42 0.94
C ILE A 33 -8.80 -10.56 1.95
N LYS A 34 -9.32 -11.21 2.99
CA LYS A 34 -9.85 -10.46 4.14
C LYS A 34 -8.68 -9.93 4.98
N PRO A 35 -8.83 -8.77 5.65
CA PRO A 35 -7.79 -8.27 6.55
C PRO A 35 -7.42 -9.29 7.64
N SER A 36 -8.40 -10.04 8.15
CA SER A 36 -8.20 -11.11 9.15
C SER A 36 -7.36 -12.29 8.66
N GLU A 37 -7.15 -12.41 7.35
CA GLU A 37 -6.35 -13.47 6.72
C GLU A 37 -4.95 -12.97 6.32
N ALA A 38 -4.67 -11.68 6.55
CA ALA A 38 -3.44 -11.03 6.17
C ALA A 38 -2.27 -11.55 7.01
N LYS A 39 -1.13 -11.76 6.34
CA LYS A 39 0.12 -12.23 6.94
C LYS A 39 1.32 -11.62 6.22
N ALA A 40 2.51 -11.85 6.77
CA ALA A 40 3.76 -11.45 6.14
C ALA A 40 3.84 -11.89 4.66
N GLY A 41 4.25 -10.95 3.80
CA GLY A 41 4.32 -11.11 2.34
C GLY A 41 3.03 -10.76 1.58
N ASP A 42 1.91 -10.54 2.27
CA ASP A 42 0.71 -9.96 1.65
C ASP A 42 0.89 -8.46 1.40
N ILE A 43 0.06 -7.90 0.54
CA ILE A 43 0.14 -6.53 0.06
C ILE A 43 -1.04 -5.73 0.57
N VAL A 44 -0.77 -4.52 1.07
CA VAL A 44 -1.77 -3.49 1.34
C VAL A 44 -1.79 -2.52 0.16
N ILE A 45 -2.99 -2.22 -0.35
CA ILE A 45 -3.22 -1.26 -1.43
C ILE A 45 -4.23 -0.25 -0.92
N ALA A 46 -3.80 1.01 -0.77
CA ALA A 46 -4.65 2.12 -0.40
C ALA A 46 -4.92 2.99 -1.62
N ASN A 47 -6.20 3.30 -1.88
CA ASN A 47 -6.59 4.20 -2.97
C ASN A 47 -7.66 5.18 -2.50
N VAL A 48 -7.49 6.45 -2.85
CA VAL A 48 -8.57 7.42 -2.98
C VAL A 48 -8.75 7.76 -4.46
N GLY A 49 -9.99 7.97 -4.91
CA GLY A 49 -10.28 8.27 -6.31
C GLY A 49 -9.65 7.25 -7.27
N ASN A 50 -8.74 7.73 -8.13
CA ASN A 50 -8.06 6.92 -9.13
C ASN A 50 -6.72 6.32 -8.67
N GLY A 51 -6.24 6.54 -7.45
CA GLY A 51 -5.00 5.91 -6.96
C GLY A 51 -3.71 6.38 -7.67
N LEU A 52 -3.72 7.57 -8.28
CA LEU A 52 -2.56 8.15 -8.97
C LEU A 52 -1.77 9.08 -8.04
N GLY A 53 -0.45 8.91 -7.97
CA GLY A 53 0.41 9.75 -7.12
C GLY A 53 -0.09 9.76 -5.68
N ASN A 54 -0.20 10.94 -5.05
CA ASN A 54 -0.64 11.09 -3.65
C ASN A 54 -1.99 10.44 -3.29
N ASN A 55 -2.79 10.05 -4.30
CA ASN A 55 -4.07 9.37 -4.11
C ASN A 55 -3.92 7.85 -3.94
N GLY A 56 -2.71 7.31 -4.05
CA GLY A 56 -2.40 5.90 -3.88
C GLY A 56 -1.35 5.68 -2.80
N HIS A 57 -1.31 4.46 -2.26
CA HIS A 57 -0.15 3.93 -1.55
C HIS A 57 -0.17 2.40 -1.59
N THR A 58 1.00 1.78 -1.52
CA THR A 58 1.09 0.32 -1.37
C THR A 58 2.29 -0.08 -0.55
N ALA A 59 2.14 -1.18 0.19
CA ALA A 59 3.18 -1.70 1.05
C ALA A 59 3.04 -3.22 1.21
N ILE A 60 4.13 -3.88 1.60
CA ILE A 60 4.18 -5.32 1.89
C ILE A 60 4.09 -5.49 3.41
N ILE A 61 3.24 -6.39 3.89
CA ILE A 61 3.15 -6.75 5.30
C ILE A 61 4.43 -7.48 5.73
N ASP A 62 5.06 -7.00 6.80
CA ASP A 62 6.34 -7.50 7.34
C ASP A 62 6.16 -7.93 8.80
N GLY A 63 5.22 -8.84 9.03
CA GLY A 63 4.92 -9.34 10.38
C GLY A 63 3.50 -9.88 10.52
N PRO A 64 3.07 -10.15 11.77
CA PRO A 64 1.66 -10.42 12.07
C PRO A 64 0.80 -9.18 11.78
N TYR A 65 -0.42 -9.40 11.28
CA TYR A 65 -1.37 -8.31 11.06
C TYR A 65 -1.93 -7.81 12.41
N ASN A 66 -1.81 -6.50 12.66
CA ASN A 66 -2.28 -5.81 13.86
C ASN A 66 -3.02 -4.50 13.53
N GLY A 67 -3.88 -4.51 12.51
CA GLY A 67 -4.59 -3.31 12.08
C GLY A 67 -3.64 -2.19 11.65
N TRP A 68 -3.81 -0.98 12.17
CA TRP A 68 -2.96 0.17 11.84
C TRP A 68 -1.53 0.06 12.39
N ASP A 69 -1.32 -0.77 13.40
CA ASP A 69 -0.01 -1.06 13.98
C ASP A 69 0.70 -2.22 13.25
N THR A 70 0.18 -2.64 12.08
CA THR A 70 0.83 -3.67 11.27
C THR A 70 2.16 -3.14 10.71
N GLN A 71 3.25 -3.85 11.00
CA GLN A 71 4.55 -3.57 10.41
C GLN A 71 4.54 -3.86 8.91
N ILE A 72 5.11 -2.95 8.14
CA ILE A 72 5.16 -3.01 6.68
C ILE A 72 6.56 -2.64 6.15
N ILE A 73 6.86 -3.10 4.95
CA ILE A 73 7.94 -2.60 4.11
C ILE A 73 7.32 -1.79 2.97
N GLN A 74 7.83 -0.59 2.72
CA GLN A 74 7.27 0.32 1.73
C GLN A 74 8.32 1.18 1.04
N GLU A 75 7.88 1.87 -0.01
CA GLU A 75 8.60 2.98 -0.62
C GLU A 75 7.91 4.30 -0.25
N GLY A 76 8.62 5.22 0.40
CA GLY A 76 8.03 6.46 0.92
C GLY A 76 7.05 6.22 2.08
N GLY A 77 5.91 6.91 2.10
CA GLY A 77 4.92 6.80 3.18
C GLY A 77 5.15 7.79 4.31
N ASP A 78 6.22 7.59 5.08
CA ASP A 78 6.69 8.44 6.17
C ASP A 78 7.98 9.19 5.80
N ASP A 79 8.10 10.43 6.31
CA ASP A 79 9.22 11.34 6.02
C ASP A 79 10.45 10.97 6.88
N GLY A 80 11.65 10.96 6.29
CA GLY A 80 12.92 10.95 7.03
C GLY A 80 13.59 9.59 7.27
N THR A 81 12.97 8.49 6.83
CA THR A 81 13.40 7.10 7.07
C THR A 81 14.12 6.44 5.89
N GLY A 82 14.11 7.08 4.73
CA GLY A 82 14.81 6.63 3.53
C GLY A 82 13.85 6.36 2.36
N PRO A 83 14.36 5.84 1.24
CA PRO A 83 13.55 5.55 0.06
C PRO A 83 12.69 4.30 0.23
N VAL A 84 13.26 3.22 0.75
CA VAL A 84 12.61 1.95 1.07
C VAL A 84 12.99 1.58 2.49
N HIS A 85 11.99 1.33 3.34
CA HIS A 85 12.21 1.11 4.77
C HIS A 85 11.01 0.40 5.39
N ARG A 86 11.16 0.06 6.68
CA ARG A 86 10.11 -0.48 7.52
C ARG A 86 9.39 0.64 8.26
N SER A 87 8.08 0.51 8.39
CA SER A 87 7.22 1.42 9.14
C SER A 87 5.97 0.68 9.63
N HIS A 88 5.02 1.39 10.23
CA HIS A 88 3.69 0.87 10.54
C HIS A 88 2.66 1.42 9.58
N LEU A 89 1.63 0.63 9.29
CA LEU A 89 0.60 0.97 8.31
C LEU A 89 -0.08 2.32 8.59
N GLY A 90 -0.37 2.62 9.86
CA GLY A 90 -0.99 3.87 10.30
C GLY A 90 -0.09 5.08 10.12
N ASP A 91 1.21 4.95 10.42
CA ASP A 91 2.19 6.04 10.28
C ASP A 91 2.47 6.38 8.80
N SER A 92 2.27 5.39 7.94
CA SER A 92 2.60 5.44 6.52
C SER A 92 1.48 6.01 5.65
N LEU A 93 0.26 5.99 6.16
CA LEU A 93 -0.93 6.50 5.47
C LEU A 93 -1.34 7.81 6.11
N GLY A 94 -1.35 8.90 5.33
CA GLY A 94 -2.02 10.12 5.77
C GLY A 94 -3.52 9.87 5.97
N GLU A 95 -4.17 10.65 6.84
CA GLU A 95 -5.61 10.55 7.15
C GLU A 95 -6.50 10.42 5.90
N TYR A 96 -6.14 11.14 4.84
CA TYR A 96 -6.81 11.07 3.54
C TYR A 96 -6.83 9.65 2.94
N LEU A 97 -5.69 8.95 2.95
CA LEU A 97 -5.58 7.58 2.43
C LEU A 97 -6.21 6.56 3.39
N MET A 98 -6.16 6.81 4.70
CA MET A 98 -6.84 5.98 5.71
C MET A 98 -8.36 6.01 5.55
N ALA A 99 -8.93 7.15 5.16
CA ALA A 99 -10.34 7.29 4.79
C ALA A 99 -10.67 6.72 3.41
N GLY A 100 -9.65 6.34 2.64
CA GLY A 100 -9.78 5.72 1.32
C GLY A 100 -10.15 4.25 1.38
N LYS A 101 -10.10 3.62 0.20
CA LYS A 101 -10.34 2.19 0.08
C LYS A 101 -9.05 1.42 0.32
N ILE A 102 -9.02 0.63 1.39
CA ILE A 102 -7.94 -0.31 1.67
C ILE A 102 -8.30 -1.69 1.11
N THR A 103 -7.41 -2.24 0.28
CA THR A 103 -7.51 -3.60 -0.26
C THR A 103 -6.30 -4.39 0.21
N TYR A 104 -6.55 -5.50 0.91
CA TYR A 104 -5.54 -6.50 1.25
C TYR A 104 -5.51 -7.55 0.15
N ALA A 105 -4.32 -7.89 -0.32
CA ALA A 105 -4.13 -8.82 -1.43
C ALA A 105 -2.99 -9.78 -1.18
N ARG A 106 -3.10 -10.98 -1.73
CA ARG A 106 -2.06 -12.01 -1.70
C ARG A 106 -1.52 -12.25 -3.11
N PRO A 107 -0.19 -12.32 -3.30
CA PRO A 107 0.40 -12.76 -4.57
C PRO A 107 -0.10 -14.14 -4.99
N ILE A 108 -0.37 -14.28 -6.28
CA ILE A 108 -0.71 -15.54 -6.95
C ILE A 108 0.58 -16.09 -7.56
N LYS A 109 0.80 -17.40 -7.40
CA LYS A 109 1.91 -18.12 -8.03
C LYS A 109 1.60 -18.47 -9.47
#